data_AF-K1U0J4-F1
#
_entry.id   AF-K1U0J4-F1
#
_cell.length_a   1.000
_cell.length_b   1.000
_cell.length_c   1.000
_cell.angle_alpha   90.00
_cell.angle_beta   90.00
_cell.angle_gamma   90.00
#
_symmetry.space_group_name_H-M   'P 1'
#
loop_
_entity.id
_entity.type
_entity.pdbx_description
1 polymer ?
#
loop_
_entity_poly.entity_id
_entity_poly.type
_entity_poly.pdbx_seq_one_letter_code
_entity_poly.pdbx_strand_id
1 'polypeptide(L)'
;HAIEKMMNTVVQQLREPLPETLSPAILAEHHLMPLTEALVNIHFPANPDLLRKAQYRLKFEELFLRTVEYPEVCKRPSAEISRLYF
;
A
#
# COMPACT_ATOMS: atom_id res chain seq x y z
N HIS A 1 -20.23 14.26 -0.41
CA HIS A 1 -19.38 14.61 0.75
C HIS A 1 -19.73 13.89 2.07
N ALA A 2 -20.67 12.92 2.12
CA ALA A 2 -20.92 12.17 3.37
C ALA A 2 -19.84 11.10 3.64
N ILE A 3 -19.50 10.30 2.62
CA ILE A 3 -18.54 9.18 2.74
C ILE A 3 -17.13 9.68 3.08
N GLU A 4 -16.67 10.75 2.43
CA GLU A 4 -15.37 11.37 2.72
C GLU A 4 -15.25 11.83 4.18
N LYS A 5 -16.30 12.47 4.72
CA LYS A 5 -16.33 12.90 6.13
C LYS A 5 -16.29 11.70 7.08
N MET A 6 -17.00 10.62 6.75
CA MET A 6 -16.96 9.38 7.53
C MET A 6 -15.57 8.76 7.52
N MET A 7 -14.94 8.66 6.35
CA MET A 7 -13.58 8.14 6.23
C MET A 7 -12.56 8.98 6.98
N ASN A 8 -12.64 10.30 6.89
CA ASN A 8 -11.73 11.20 7.62
C ASN A 8 -11.89 11.01 9.14
N THR A 9 -13.14 10.89 9.62
CA THR A 9 -13.41 10.62 11.04
C THR A 9 -12.79 9.30 11.50
N VAL A 10 -12.89 8.25 10.69
CA VAL A 10 -12.30 6.93 11.00
C VAL A 10 -10.78 7.00 10.99
N VAL A 11 -10.18 7.67 10.00
CA VAL A 11 -8.73 7.84 9.91
C VAL A 11 -8.19 8.62 11.12
N GLN A 12 -8.90 9.65 11.58
CA GLN A 12 -8.51 10.41 12.78
C GLN A 12 -8.62 9.61 14.09
N GLN A 13 -9.40 8.52 14.11
CA GLN A 13 -9.53 7.66 15.28
C GLN A 13 -8.40 6.61 15.38
N LEU A 14 -7.58 6.45 14.33
CA LEU A 14 -6.36 5.63 14.38
C LEU A 14 -5.35 6.30 15.30
N ARG A 15 -5.36 5.90 16.58
CA ARG A 15 -4.40 6.38 17.58
C ARG A 15 -3.03 5.73 17.45
N GLU A 16 -3.01 4.53 16.89
CA GLU A 16 -1.80 3.74 16.66
C GLU A 16 -1.73 3.37 15.18
N PRO A 17 -0.51 3.22 14.62
CA PRO A 17 -0.35 2.69 13.28
C PRO A 17 -1.01 1.32 13.17
N LEU A 18 -1.68 1.08 12.05
CA LEU A 18 -2.18 -0.23 11.70
C LEU A 18 -1.03 -1.25 11.68
N PRO A 19 -1.27 -2.49 12.15
CA PRO A 19 -0.26 -3.53 12.11
C PRO A 19 0.16 -3.79 10.66
N GLU A 20 1.47 -3.92 10.44
CA GLU A 20 2.00 -4.23 9.12
C GLU A 20 1.63 -5.65 8.70
N THR A 21 1.30 -5.80 7.42
CA THR A 21 0.94 -7.08 6.77
C THR A 21 2.13 -7.77 6.13
N LEU A 22 3.22 -7.03 5.88
CA LEU A 22 4.46 -7.52 5.29
C LEU A 22 5.58 -7.54 6.34
N SER A 23 6.54 -8.46 6.17
CA SER A 23 7.69 -8.51 7.08
C SER A 23 8.57 -7.25 6.94
N PRO A 24 9.26 -6.82 8.00
CA PRO A 24 10.16 -5.67 7.94
C PRO A 24 11.26 -5.79 6.87
N ALA A 25 11.69 -7.03 6.57
CA ALA A 25 12.67 -7.29 5.52
C ALA A 25 12.13 -6.93 4.12
N ILE A 26 10.89 -7.32 3.82
CA ILE A 26 10.22 -7.02 2.53
C ILE A 26 10.01 -5.51 2.37
N LEU A 27 9.60 -4.84 3.45
CA LEU A 27 9.41 -3.39 3.46
C LEU A 27 10.71 -2.66 3.14
N ALA A 28 11.82 -3.08 3.76
CA ALA A 28 13.13 -2.49 3.56
C ALA A 28 13.68 -2.78 2.15
N GLU A 29 13.56 -4.02 1.65
CA GLU A 29 14.06 -4.44 0.35
C GLU A 29 13.37 -3.70 -0.81
N HIS A 30 12.07 -3.44 -0.70
CA HIS A 30 11.29 -2.79 -1.76
C HIS A 30 10.97 -1.31 -1.50
N HIS A 31 11.58 -0.72 -0.46
CA HIS A 31 11.40 0.68 -0.06
C HIS A 31 9.92 1.10 0.03
N LEU A 32 9.12 0.25 0.66
CA LEU A 32 7.68 0.40 0.72
C LEU A 32 7.28 1.42 1.80
N MET A 33 6.37 2.32 1.47
CA MET A 33 5.71 3.23 2.43
C MET A 33 4.93 2.41 3.47
N PRO A 34 4.94 2.76 4.77
CA PRO A 34 4.15 2.07 5.81
C PRO A 34 2.67 1.92 5.45
N LEU A 35 2.01 0.87 5.93
CA LEU A 35 0.63 0.54 5.54
C LEU A 35 -0.34 1.68 5.89
N THR A 36 -0.21 2.20 7.11
CA THR A 36 -1.05 3.30 7.59
C THR A 36 -0.90 4.53 6.69
N GLU A 37 0.33 4.89 6.34
CA GLU A 37 0.59 6.04 5.46
C GLU A 37 0.05 5.82 4.04
N ALA A 38 0.15 4.60 3.50
CA ALA A 38 -0.37 4.27 2.19
C ALA A 38 -1.90 4.38 2.15
N LEU A 39 -2.60 3.87 3.17
CA LEU A 39 -4.06 3.97 3.29
C LEU A 39 -4.52 5.41 3.51
N VAL A 40 -3.77 6.24 4.23
CA VAL A 40 -4.10 7.66 4.34
C VAL A 40 -3.91 8.36 3.00
N ASN A 41 -2.78 8.17 2.32
CA ASN A 41 -2.45 8.88 1.09
C ASN A 41 -3.26 8.40 -0.13
N ILE A 42 -3.79 7.18 -0.14
CA ILE A 42 -4.69 6.74 -1.24
C ILE A 42 -6.04 7.48 -1.20
N HIS A 43 -6.48 7.88 -0.01
CA HIS A 43 -7.75 8.58 0.21
C HIS A 43 -7.58 10.10 0.26
N PHE A 44 -6.54 10.56 0.94
CA PHE A 44 -6.23 11.96 1.19
C PHE A 44 -4.75 12.24 0.85
N PRO A 45 -4.37 12.23 -0.44
CA PRO A 45 -2.99 12.39 -0.85
C PRO A 45 -2.48 13.79 -0.50
N ALA A 46 -1.39 13.87 0.27
CA ALA A 46 -0.76 15.15 0.57
C ALA A 46 -0.05 15.75 -0.65
N ASN A 47 0.45 14.91 -1.56
CA ASN A 47 0.97 15.32 -2.87
C ASN A 47 0.94 14.15 -3.88
N PRO A 48 1.14 14.42 -5.19
CA PRO A 48 1.09 13.38 -6.23
C PRO A 48 2.14 12.28 -6.07
N ASP A 49 3.31 12.57 -5.50
CA ASP A 49 4.37 11.58 -5.34
C ASP A 49 4.05 10.58 -4.23
N LEU A 50 3.46 11.05 -3.13
CA LEU A 50 2.97 10.19 -2.05
C LEU A 50 1.80 9.32 -2.52
N LEU A 51 0.92 9.85 -3.38
CA LEU A 51 -0.14 9.04 -3.99
C LEU A 51 0.44 7.88 -4.81
N ARG A 52 1.47 8.13 -5.63
CA ARG A 52 2.13 7.07 -6.42
C ARG A 52 2.79 6.03 -5.51
N LYS A 53 3.45 6.45 -4.43
CA LYS A 53 4.04 5.53 -3.44
C LYS A 53 2.99 4.67 -2.73
N ALA A 54 1.85 5.27 -2.36
CA ALA A 54 0.72 4.56 -1.77
C ALA A 54 0.13 3.52 -2.74
N GLN A 55 -0.09 3.91 -3.99
CA GLN A 55 -0.56 3.00 -5.05
C GLN A 55 0.41 1.84 -5.27
N TYR A 56 1.72 2.12 -5.36
CA TYR A 56 2.76 1.11 -5.50
C TYR A 56 2.75 0.11 -4.33
N ARG A 57 2.71 0.62 -3.09
CA ARG A 57 2.62 -0.21 -1.87
C ARG A 57 1.43 -1.17 -1.91
N LEU A 58 0.23 -0.65 -2.17
CA LEU A 58 -0.99 -1.46 -2.12
C LEU A 58 -1.04 -2.48 -3.27
N LYS A 59 -0.54 -2.12 -4.46
CA LYS A 59 -0.44 -3.06 -5.59
C LYS A 59 0.61 -4.15 -5.30
N PHE A 60 1.74 -3.79 -4.70
CA PHE A 60 2.76 -4.75 -4.28
C PHE A 60 2.17 -5.76 -3.31
N GLU A 61 1.45 -5.28 -2.31
CA GLU A 61 0.82 -6.13 -1.31
C GLU A 61 -0.22 -7.09 -1.92
N GLU A 62 -1.06 -6.60 -2.83
CA GLU A 62 -2.03 -7.45 -3.56
C GLU A 62 -1.33 -8.59 -4.32
N LEU A 63 -0.26 -8.27 -5.06
CA LEU A 63 0.49 -9.28 -5.82
C LEU A 63 1.24 -10.22 -4.88
N PHE A 64 1.86 -9.71 -3.82
CA PHE A 64 2.60 -10.51 -2.86
C PHE A 64 1.70 -11.54 -2.17
N LEU A 65 0.53 -11.11 -1.66
CA LEU A 65 -0.43 -12.01 -1.03
C LEU A 65 -0.93 -13.08 -2.02
N ARG A 66 -1.16 -12.71 -3.28
CA ARG A 66 -1.50 -13.67 -4.34
C ARG A 66 -0.39 -14.66 -4.63
N THR A 67 0.87 -14.24 -4.69
CA THR A 67 2.01 -15.13 -4.92
C THR A 67 2.22 -16.11 -3.76
N VAL A 68 1.95 -15.69 -2.53
CA VAL A 68 2.00 -16.60 -1.36
C VAL A 68 0.92 -17.68 -1.46
N GLU A 69 -0.28 -17.33 -1.90
CA GLU A 69 -1.39 -18.28 -2.10
C GLU A 69 -1.18 -19.18 -3.33
N TYR A 70 -0.66 -18.62 -4.42
CA TYR A 70 -0.42 -19.29 -5.70
C TYR A 70 1.01 -19.02 -6.21
N PRO A 71 2.00 -19.83 -5.82
CA PRO A 71 3.42 -19.57 -6.12
C PRO A 71 3.79 -19.68 -7.61
N GLU A 72 2.89 -20.22 -8.43
CA GLU A 72 2.96 -20.24 -9.89
C GLU A 72 2.73 -18.84 -10.51
N VAL A 73 2.12 -17.91 -9.76
CA VAL A 73 1.64 -16.60 -10.24
C VAL A 73 2.58 -15.48 -9.79
N CYS A 74 3.17 -14.81 -10.78
CA CYS A 74 4.17 -13.73 -10.68
C CYS A 74 5.27 -13.92 -9.62
N LYS A 75 6.47 -14.35 -10.07
CA LYS A 75 7.63 -14.51 -9.19
C LYS A 75 8.36 -13.20 -8.85
N ARG A 76 7.98 -12.07 -9.46
CA ARG A 76 8.67 -10.77 -9.32
C ARG A 76 7.69 -9.60 -9.26
N PRO A 77 7.05 -9.37 -8.10
CA PRO A 77 6.04 -8.32 -7.94
C PRO A 77 6.55 -6.93 -8.32
N SER A 78 7.78 -6.57 -7.93
CA SER A 78 8.38 -5.26 -8.23
C SER A 78 8.57 -5.00 -9.73
N ALA A 79 8.94 -6.03 -10.50
CA ALA A 79 9.15 -5.92 -11.94
C ALA A 79 7.82 -5.85 -12.71
N GLU A 80 6.80 -6.56 -12.24
CA GLU A 80 5.47 -6.52 -12.85
C GLU A 80 4.78 -5.17 -12.62
N ILE A 81 4.87 -4.62 -11.41
CA ILE A 81 4.28 -3.30 -11.11
C ILE A 81 4.95 -2.20 -11.92
N SER A 82 6.27 -2.25 -12.03
CA SER A 82 7.02 -1.29 -12.86
C SER A 82 6.59 -1.34 -14.32
N ARG A 83 6.18 -2.49 -14.85
CA ARG A 83 5.66 -2.62 -16.23
C ARG A 83 4.25 -2.09 -16.42
N LEU A 84 3.41 -2.16 -15.39
CA LEU A 84 2.00 -1.77 -15.49
C LEU A 84 1.75 -0.29 -15.17
N TYR A 85 2.65 0.35 -14.41
CA TYR A 85 2.42 1.67 -13.83
C TYR A 85 3.49 2.73 -14.16
N PHE A 86 4.53 2.37 -14.93
CA PHE A 86 5.53 3.27 -15.51
C PHE A 86 5.75 2.95 -16.98
#